data_AF-A0A661GYP5-F1
#
_entry.id   AF-A0A661GYP5-F1
#
_cell.length_a   1.000
_cell.length_b   1.000
_cell.length_c   1.000
_cell.angle_alpha   90.00
_cell.angle_beta   90.00
_cell.angle_gamma   90.00
#
_symmetry.space_group_name_H-M   'P 1'
#
loop_
_entity.id
_entity.type
_entity.pdbx_description
1 polymer ?
#
loop_
_entity_poly.entity_id
_entity_poly.type
_entity_poly.pdbx_seq_one_letter_code
_entity_poly.pdbx_strand_id
1 'polypeptide(L)'
;MKPQDFAALAAQNYNRIPVSLEVLADLETPISAYRKLAEGPYSYFFESIQGGEKWGRYSIIGLPCRTLLKVFGHRAEVWVDGELTESEEVQDPLAYTEAFQHRYRTAPRDDLPVFHGGLVGYFGYDTVRYVEPRLESGTPPDRLGTPDILLMVSEEVLVFDNLAGTIRLVVNADPAAESALEQAQQRLQELVARLPLPMAPLPEVVLDAADNDELEQQAESDFTQEMYEASVDKVKEYVLAGDVMQVVPSQRMSIAFTAPPLNLYRALRNLNPSPYMYYLDLEDFHIVGSSPEILARLEKGLVTVRPIAGTRRRGRTEEEDEAMEAELLADPKEIAEHLMLIDLGRNDVGRIAEIGSVELTAKMEVERYSHVMHIVSNVTGV
;
A
#
# COMPACT_ATOMS: atom_id res chain seq x y z
N MET A 1 -28.30 -6.35 6.57
CA MET A 1 -28.90 -5.00 6.72
C MET A 1 -30.40 -5.09 6.48
N LYS A 2 -31.24 -4.36 7.23
CA LYS A 2 -32.70 -4.34 6.98
C LYS A 2 -33.03 -3.30 5.89
N PRO A 3 -34.10 -3.49 5.09
CA PRO A 3 -34.50 -2.54 4.05
C PRO A 3 -34.73 -1.11 4.55
N GLN A 4 -35.28 -0.96 5.76
CA GLN A 4 -35.52 0.35 6.37
C GLN A 4 -34.21 1.10 6.66
N ASP A 5 -33.18 0.39 7.15
CA ASP A 5 -31.86 0.99 7.43
C ASP A 5 -31.18 1.43 6.11
N PHE A 6 -31.27 0.60 5.07
CA PHE A 6 -30.73 0.93 3.74
C PHE A 6 -31.41 2.17 3.15
N ALA A 7 -32.75 2.23 3.20
CA ALA A 7 -33.51 3.38 2.71
C ALA A 7 -33.20 4.66 3.51
N ALA A 8 -33.00 4.55 4.83
CA ALA A 8 -32.64 5.67 5.69
C ALA A 8 -31.23 6.22 5.38
N LEU A 9 -30.28 5.36 5.02
CA LEU A 9 -28.95 5.78 4.56
C LEU A 9 -29.01 6.40 3.16
N ALA A 10 -29.78 5.82 2.24
CA ALA A 10 -30.00 6.39 0.91
C ALA A 10 -30.60 7.81 0.99
N ALA A 11 -31.57 8.02 1.87
CA ALA A 11 -32.20 9.33 2.10
C ALA A 11 -31.24 10.39 2.67
N GLN A 12 -30.07 9.99 3.20
CA GLN A 12 -29.01 10.90 3.64
C GLN A 12 -28.03 11.27 2.52
N ASN A 13 -28.31 10.90 1.27
CA ASN A 13 -27.47 11.11 0.08
C ASN A 13 -26.12 10.36 0.12
N TYR A 14 -26.06 9.19 0.75
CA TYR A 14 -24.95 8.26 0.54
C TYR A 14 -25.17 7.52 -0.78
N ASN A 15 -24.15 7.45 -1.63
CA ASN A 15 -24.21 6.70 -2.89
C ASN A 15 -23.41 5.39 -2.85
N ARG A 16 -22.76 5.09 -1.73
CA ARG A 16 -22.16 3.78 -1.45
C ARG A 16 -22.62 3.32 -0.07
N ILE A 17 -23.47 2.30 -0.02
CA ILE A 17 -24.01 1.75 1.22
C ILE A 17 -23.44 0.35 1.42
N PRO A 18 -22.57 0.14 2.43
CA PRO A 18 -21.97 -1.17 2.67
C PRO A 18 -23.02 -2.17 3.16
N VAL A 19 -23.19 -3.26 2.41
CA VAL A 19 -23.96 -4.44 2.81
C VAL A 19 -22.95 -5.57 3.05
N SER A 20 -23.02 -6.21 4.21
CA SER A 20 -22.04 -7.23 4.59
C SER A 20 -22.63 -8.56 5.00
N LEU A 21 -21.83 -9.61 4.87
CA LEU A 21 -22.08 -10.96 5.39
C LEU A 21 -20.80 -11.50 6.01
N GLU A 22 -20.91 -12.14 7.18
CA GLU A 22 -19.79 -12.83 7.83
C GLU A 22 -19.98 -14.34 7.75
N VAL A 23 -18.91 -15.05 7.45
CA VAL A 23 -18.86 -16.51 7.39
C VAL A 23 -17.62 -17.04 8.10
N LEU A 24 -17.68 -18.30 8.54
CA LEU A 24 -16.53 -19.02 9.06
C LEU A 24 -15.53 -19.28 7.92
N ALA A 25 -14.23 -19.19 8.23
CA ALA A 25 -13.14 -19.31 7.27
C ALA A 25 -12.14 -20.42 7.64
N ASP A 26 -12.57 -21.39 8.45
CA ASP A 26 -11.74 -22.48 8.99
C ASP A 26 -11.12 -23.41 7.91
N LEU A 27 -11.69 -23.43 6.71
CA LEU A 27 -11.17 -24.15 5.55
C LEU A 27 -10.49 -23.25 4.51
N GLU A 28 -10.37 -21.95 4.77
CA GLU A 28 -9.79 -20.98 3.85
C GLU A 28 -8.52 -20.36 4.41
N THR A 29 -7.68 -19.92 3.48
CA THR A 29 -6.56 -19.01 3.75
C THR A 29 -6.83 -17.71 2.99
N PRO A 30 -6.21 -16.57 3.37
CA PRO A 30 -6.31 -15.34 2.59
C PRO A 30 -5.97 -15.55 1.11
N ILE A 31 -4.92 -16.33 0.80
CA ILE A 31 -4.52 -16.65 -0.58
C ILE A 31 -5.60 -17.49 -1.29
N SER A 32 -6.17 -18.51 -0.65
CA SER A 32 -7.23 -19.31 -1.30
C SER A 32 -8.49 -18.48 -1.55
N ALA A 33 -8.86 -17.61 -0.60
CA ALA A 33 -9.99 -16.70 -0.75
C ALA A 33 -9.76 -15.70 -1.91
N TYR A 34 -8.58 -15.10 -2.01
CA TYR A 34 -8.20 -14.23 -3.13
C TYR A 34 -8.36 -14.97 -4.47
N ARG A 35 -7.78 -16.17 -4.60
CA ARG A 35 -7.84 -16.95 -5.84
C ARG A 35 -9.24 -17.39 -6.24
N LYS A 36 -10.08 -17.73 -5.27
CA LYS A 36 -11.44 -18.18 -5.54
C LYS A 36 -12.38 -17.04 -5.91
N LEU A 37 -12.18 -15.84 -5.36
CA LEU A 37 -13.16 -14.77 -5.41
C LEU A 37 -12.70 -13.54 -6.20
N ALA A 38 -11.43 -13.17 -6.11
CA ALA A 38 -10.90 -11.88 -6.54
C ALA A 38 -9.90 -11.92 -7.70
N GLU A 39 -9.18 -13.04 -7.89
CA GLU A 39 -8.13 -13.15 -8.92
C GLU A 39 -8.63 -12.72 -10.31
N GLY A 40 -8.05 -11.62 -10.81
CA GLY A 40 -8.37 -10.99 -12.08
C GLY A 40 -7.93 -9.53 -12.14
N PRO A 41 -8.08 -8.87 -13.30
CA PRO A 41 -7.72 -7.47 -13.49
C PRO A 41 -8.36 -6.55 -12.46
N TYR A 42 -7.60 -5.54 -12.02
CA TYR A 42 -8.03 -4.51 -11.07
C TYR A 42 -8.49 -5.05 -9.72
N SER A 43 -7.82 -6.10 -9.24
CA SER A 43 -7.99 -6.67 -7.92
C SER A 43 -6.74 -6.42 -7.07
N TYR A 44 -6.87 -6.56 -5.75
CA TYR A 44 -5.74 -6.38 -4.85
C TYR A 44 -5.84 -7.25 -3.61
N PHE A 45 -4.68 -7.46 -2.99
CA PHE A 45 -4.54 -8.21 -1.76
C PHE A 45 -3.49 -7.53 -0.88
N PHE A 46 -3.95 -7.04 0.26
CA PHE A 46 -3.13 -6.45 1.31
C PHE A 46 -3.07 -7.36 2.52
N GLU A 47 -1.88 -7.52 3.05
CA GLU A 47 -1.67 -8.26 4.28
C GLU A 47 -0.64 -7.54 5.14
N SER A 48 -0.81 -7.67 6.44
CA SER A 48 0.17 -7.21 7.42
C SER A 48 0.55 -8.42 8.25
N ILE A 49 1.83 -8.77 8.28
CA ILE A 49 2.32 -10.03 8.86
C ILE A 49 3.19 -9.78 10.10
N GLN A 50 3.91 -8.66 10.13
CA GLN A 50 4.85 -8.32 11.19
C GLN A 50 4.31 -7.19 12.09
N GLY A 51 4.50 -7.30 13.42
CA GLY A 51 4.00 -6.34 14.42
C GLY A 51 3.08 -6.93 15.52
N GLY A 52 2.99 -8.26 15.62
CA GLY A 52 2.17 -8.95 16.63
C GLY A 52 0.67 -8.86 16.38
N GLU A 53 -0.16 -9.15 17.39
CA GLU A 53 -1.64 -9.17 17.30
C GLU A 53 -2.25 -7.86 16.77
N LYS A 54 -1.56 -6.72 16.92
CA LYS A 54 -2.06 -5.41 16.48
C LYS A 54 -2.05 -5.21 14.96
N TRP A 55 -1.09 -5.81 14.27
CA TRP A 55 -0.89 -5.58 12.83
C TRP A 55 -1.14 -6.86 12.02
N GLY A 56 -0.94 -8.05 12.59
CA GLY A 56 -1.09 -9.35 11.91
C GLY A 56 -2.53 -9.86 11.66
N ARG A 57 -3.54 -9.13 12.15
CA ARG A 57 -4.89 -9.69 12.31
C ARG A 57 -5.68 -9.78 11.02
N TYR A 58 -5.58 -8.78 10.14
CA TYR A 58 -6.46 -8.65 8.99
C TYR A 58 -5.71 -8.80 7.67
N SER A 59 -6.29 -9.58 6.76
CA SER A 59 -5.95 -9.57 5.34
C SER A 59 -7.11 -8.93 4.58
N ILE A 60 -6.83 -7.95 3.73
CA ILE A 60 -7.84 -7.20 2.98
C ILE A 60 -7.68 -7.54 1.50
N ILE A 61 -8.77 -7.99 0.88
CA ILE A 61 -8.80 -8.39 -0.52
C ILE A 61 -9.89 -7.61 -1.23
N GLY A 62 -9.53 -6.89 -2.28
CA GLY A 62 -10.48 -6.26 -3.19
C GLY A 62 -10.74 -7.15 -4.39
N LEU A 63 -12.01 -7.35 -4.70
CA LEU A 63 -12.43 -8.01 -5.93
C LEU A 63 -12.26 -7.04 -7.13
N PRO A 64 -12.33 -7.54 -8.38
CA PRO A 64 -12.13 -6.72 -9.58
C PRO A 64 -12.95 -5.43 -9.57
N CYS A 65 -12.24 -4.31 -9.60
CA CYS A 65 -12.84 -2.98 -9.59
C CYS A 65 -13.29 -2.58 -11.00
N ARG A 66 -14.50 -2.02 -11.10
CA ARG A 66 -15.09 -1.61 -12.39
C ARG A 66 -14.68 -0.22 -12.82
N THR A 67 -14.50 0.69 -11.85
CA THR A 67 -14.21 2.10 -12.10
C THR A 67 -12.78 2.43 -11.72
N LEU A 68 -12.06 3.09 -12.61
CA LEU A 68 -10.65 3.44 -12.46
C LEU A 68 -10.43 4.92 -12.77
N LEU A 69 -9.57 5.57 -12.00
CA LEU A 69 -8.94 6.83 -12.34
C LEU A 69 -7.50 6.53 -12.76
N LYS A 70 -7.11 6.94 -13.97
CA LYS A 70 -5.74 6.90 -14.47
C LYS A 70 -5.30 8.33 -14.80
N VAL A 71 -4.13 8.74 -14.35
CA VAL A 71 -3.58 10.09 -14.64
C VAL A 71 -2.19 9.96 -15.25
N PHE A 72 -1.96 10.65 -16.36
CA PHE A 72 -0.69 10.69 -17.09
C PHE A 72 -0.29 12.16 -17.28
N GLY A 73 0.64 12.66 -16.48
CA GLY A 73 0.94 14.09 -16.41
C GLY A 73 -0.33 14.90 -16.13
N HIS A 74 -0.71 15.75 -17.08
CA HIS A 74 -1.91 16.58 -16.98
C HIS A 74 -3.16 15.96 -17.63
N ARG A 75 -3.09 14.72 -18.12
CA ARG A 75 -4.27 14.03 -18.68
C ARG A 75 -4.87 13.10 -17.65
N ALA A 76 -6.11 13.37 -17.24
CA ALA A 76 -6.88 12.51 -16.35
C ALA A 76 -7.93 11.72 -17.14
N GLU A 77 -8.07 10.43 -16.81
CA GLU A 77 -8.99 9.51 -17.49
C GLU A 77 -9.80 8.72 -16.46
N VAL A 78 -11.11 8.61 -16.68
CA VAL A 78 -12.00 7.74 -15.90
C VAL A 78 -12.49 6.61 -16.80
N TRP A 79 -12.20 5.39 -16.37
CA TRP A 79 -12.59 4.16 -17.04
C TRP A 79 -13.68 3.47 -16.25
N VAL A 80 -14.71 2.98 -16.91
CA VAL A 80 -15.77 2.17 -16.31
C VAL A 80 -15.97 0.94 -17.18
N ASP A 81 -15.84 -0.24 -16.58
CA ASP A 81 -16.01 -1.53 -17.27
C ASP A 81 -15.07 -1.72 -18.48
N GLY A 82 -13.85 -1.18 -18.38
CA GLY A 82 -12.86 -1.24 -19.46
C GLY A 82 -13.07 -0.21 -20.58
N GLU A 83 -14.12 0.62 -20.49
CA GLU A 83 -14.42 1.67 -21.46
C GLU A 83 -14.01 3.05 -20.90
N LEU A 84 -13.37 3.86 -21.74
CA LEU A 84 -13.01 5.24 -21.40
C LEU A 84 -14.28 6.11 -21.39
N THR A 85 -14.68 6.59 -20.22
CA THR A 85 -15.91 7.37 -20.03
C THR A 85 -15.66 8.87 -19.92
N GLU A 86 -14.52 9.27 -19.35
CA GLU A 86 -14.10 10.67 -19.22
C GLU A 86 -12.62 10.76 -19.56
N SER A 87 -12.23 11.81 -20.29
CA SER A 87 -10.83 12.14 -20.55
C SER A 87 -10.71 13.65 -20.67
N GLU A 88 -9.86 14.25 -19.84
CA GLU A 88 -9.64 15.69 -19.85
C GLU A 88 -8.21 16.07 -19.50
N GLU A 89 -7.78 17.20 -20.06
CA GLU A 89 -6.53 17.86 -19.69
C GLU A 89 -6.82 18.77 -18.48
N VAL A 90 -6.16 18.50 -17.35
CA VAL A 90 -6.38 19.18 -16.07
C VAL A 90 -5.16 19.99 -15.66
N GLN A 91 -5.40 21.17 -15.09
CA GLN A 91 -4.31 22.01 -14.58
C GLN A 91 -3.69 21.43 -13.30
N ASP A 92 -4.51 20.83 -12.45
CA ASP A 92 -4.08 20.24 -11.19
C ASP A 92 -4.59 18.78 -11.09
N PRO A 93 -3.73 17.81 -11.44
CA PRO A 93 -4.00 16.38 -11.31
C PRO A 93 -4.45 15.93 -9.91
N LEU A 94 -3.89 16.54 -8.85
CA LEU A 94 -4.21 16.17 -7.47
C LEU A 94 -5.59 16.70 -7.08
N ALA A 95 -5.92 17.94 -7.46
CA ALA A 95 -7.26 18.49 -7.25
C ALA A 95 -8.33 17.72 -8.04
N TYR A 96 -8.03 17.27 -9.27
CA TYR A 96 -8.94 16.40 -10.02
C TYR A 96 -9.15 15.06 -9.28
N THR A 97 -8.07 14.47 -8.77
CA THR A 97 -8.13 13.23 -7.98
C THR A 97 -8.96 13.40 -6.71
N GLU A 98 -8.83 14.51 -6.01
CA GLU A 98 -9.67 14.87 -4.86
C GLU A 98 -11.15 15.04 -5.25
N ALA A 99 -11.42 15.77 -6.33
CA ALA A 99 -12.78 15.94 -6.86
C ALA A 99 -13.41 14.60 -7.27
N PHE A 100 -12.60 13.69 -7.85
CA PHE A 100 -13.01 12.32 -8.17
C PHE A 100 -13.35 11.53 -6.89
N GLN A 101 -12.53 11.62 -5.85
CA GLN A 101 -12.82 11.01 -4.55
C GLN A 101 -14.14 11.50 -3.97
N HIS A 102 -14.44 12.80 -4.08
CA HIS A 102 -15.68 13.40 -3.60
C HIS A 102 -16.94 12.96 -4.35
N ARG A 103 -16.80 12.28 -5.49
CA ARG A 103 -17.94 11.63 -6.18
C ARG A 103 -18.51 10.48 -5.36
N TYR A 104 -17.74 9.91 -4.42
CA TYR A 104 -18.14 8.76 -3.62
C TYR A 104 -18.39 9.16 -2.17
N ARG A 105 -19.64 8.97 -1.73
CA ARG A 105 -20.05 9.22 -0.35
C ARG A 105 -20.53 7.92 0.27
N THR A 106 -19.63 7.28 1.00
CA THR A 106 -19.87 6.00 1.67
C THR A 106 -20.60 6.19 3.00
N ALA A 107 -21.62 5.39 3.24
CA ALA A 107 -22.36 5.38 4.50
C ALA A 107 -21.48 4.84 5.65
N PRO A 108 -21.42 5.52 6.81
CA PRO A 108 -20.61 5.07 7.94
C PRO A 108 -21.15 3.75 8.51
N ARG A 109 -20.23 2.86 8.87
CA ARG A 109 -20.52 1.53 9.42
C ARG A 109 -19.49 1.15 10.49
N ASP A 110 -19.77 1.52 11.74
CA ASP A 110 -18.88 1.24 12.88
C ASP A 110 -18.79 -0.26 13.23
N ASP A 111 -19.71 -1.07 12.72
CA ASP A 111 -19.72 -2.53 12.88
C ASP A 111 -18.87 -3.27 11.84
N LEU A 112 -18.29 -2.57 10.87
CA LEU A 112 -17.43 -3.14 9.83
C LEU A 112 -15.95 -2.89 10.13
N PRO A 113 -15.05 -3.68 9.50
CA PRO A 113 -13.63 -3.38 9.52
C PRO A 113 -13.33 -1.95 9.08
N VAL A 114 -12.22 -1.38 9.59
CA VAL A 114 -11.79 0.00 9.32
C VAL A 114 -11.77 0.29 7.82
N PHE A 115 -11.32 -0.67 7.02
CA PHE A 115 -11.39 -0.61 5.58
C PHE A 115 -12.44 -1.61 5.06
N HIS A 116 -13.43 -1.10 4.33
CA HIS A 116 -14.52 -1.89 3.75
C HIS A 116 -14.94 -1.37 2.36
N GLY A 117 -14.05 -0.64 1.69
CA GLY A 117 -14.25 -0.03 0.38
C GLY A 117 -13.59 1.35 0.32
N GLY A 118 -13.39 1.87 -0.89
CA GLY A 118 -12.74 3.16 -1.13
C GLY A 118 -11.86 3.16 -2.37
N LEU A 119 -11.02 4.19 -2.50
CA LEU A 119 -10.03 4.26 -3.57
C LEU A 119 -8.77 3.48 -3.19
N VAL A 120 -8.33 2.61 -4.09
CA VAL A 120 -7.16 1.74 -3.89
C VAL A 120 -6.26 1.77 -5.10
N GLY A 121 -4.96 1.96 -4.89
CA GLY A 121 -3.99 1.97 -5.98
C GLY A 121 -2.70 2.64 -5.56
N TYR A 122 -2.12 3.48 -6.41
CA TYR A 122 -0.85 4.13 -6.12
C TYR A 122 -0.78 5.57 -6.65
N PHE A 123 0.12 6.32 -6.03
CA PHE A 123 0.69 7.57 -6.53
C PHE A 123 2.17 7.28 -6.83
N GLY A 124 2.57 7.41 -8.09
CA GLY A 124 3.95 7.26 -8.51
C GLY A 124 4.82 8.39 -7.96
N TYR A 125 6.14 8.17 -7.89
CA TYR A 125 7.06 9.19 -7.39
C TYR A 125 6.94 10.51 -8.18
N ASP A 126 6.71 10.43 -9.49
CA ASP A 126 6.64 11.60 -10.37
C ASP A 126 5.48 12.56 -10.06
N THR A 127 4.49 12.15 -9.26
CA THR A 127 3.45 13.04 -8.72
C THR A 127 4.02 14.19 -7.88
N VAL A 128 5.25 14.06 -7.35
CA VAL A 128 5.97 15.14 -6.68
C VAL A 128 6.11 16.38 -7.57
N ARG A 129 6.14 16.22 -8.90
CA ARG A 129 6.27 17.34 -9.85
C ARG A 129 5.01 18.20 -9.90
N TYR A 130 3.84 17.66 -9.55
CA TYR A 130 2.61 18.44 -9.40
C TYR A 130 2.66 19.35 -8.17
N VAL A 131 3.37 18.93 -7.12
CA VAL A 131 3.53 19.69 -5.87
C VAL A 131 4.70 20.67 -5.97
N GLU A 132 5.78 20.26 -6.62
CA GLU A 132 7.02 21.02 -6.80
C GLU A 132 7.34 21.22 -8.30
N PRO A 133 6.69 22.16 -9.01
CA PRO A 133 6.84 22.36 -10.46
C PRO A 133 8.26 22.68 -10.90
N ARG A 134 9.12 23.14 -9.98
CA ARG A 134 10.56 23.39 -10.26
C ARG A 134 11.31 22.12 -10.66
N LEU A 135 10.77 20.94 -10.34
CA LEU A 135 11.37 19.65 -10.69
C LEU A 135 11.08 19.22 -12.14
N GLU A 136 10.20 19.91 -12.86
CA GLU A 136 9.83 19.57 -14.25
C GLU A 136 11.03 19.61 -15.21
N SER A 137 11.91 20.61 -15.06
CA SER A 137 13.06 20.80 -15.97
C SER A 137 14.08 19.66 -15.95
N GLY A 138 14.04 18.80 -14.92
CA GLY A 138 14.95 17.67 -14.74
C GLY A 138 14.27 16.31 -14.90
N THR A 139 13.09 16.25 -15.51
CA THR A 139 12.32 15.01 -15.64
C THR A 139 13.09 13.97 -16.49
N PRO A 140 13.42 12.79 -15.94
CA PRO A 140 14.05 11.73 -16.72
C PRO A 140 13.06 11.18 -17.75
N PRO A 141 13.54 10.54 -18.84
CA PRO A 141 12.65 9.88 -19.80
C PRO A 141 11.81 8.81 -19.10
N ASP A 142 10.50 8.82 -19.34
CA ASP A 142 9.62 7.75 -18.90
C ASP A 142 9.93 6.48 -19.71
N ARG A 143 10.24 5.41 -18.98
CA ARG A 143 10.56 4.09 -19.53
C ARG A 143 9.54 3.03 -19.15
N LEU A 144 8.60 3.34 -18.26
CA LEU A 144 7.59 2.40 -17.79
C LEU A 144 6.25 2.63 -18.48
N GLY A 145 5.94 3.88 -18.87
CA GLY A 145 4.66 4.20 -19.53
C GLY A 145 3.45 3.96 -18.62
N THR A 146 3.67 3.88 -17.30
CA THR A 146 2.63 3.68 -16.30
C THR A 146 2.00 5.02 -15.91
N PRO A 147 0.72 5.04 -15.49
CA PRO A 147 0.12 6.25 -14.93
C PRO A 147 0.94 6.83 -13.76
N ASP A 148 0.94 8.15 -13.63
CA ASP A 148 1.43 8.83 -12.43
C ASP A 148 0.52 8.54 -11.23
N ILE A 149 -0.80 8.41 -11.47
CA ILE A 149 -1.80 8.03 -10.48
C ILE A 149 -2.69 6.95 -11.09
N LEU A 150 -2.87 5.83 -10.40
CA LEU A 150 -3.90 4.85 -10.72
C LEU A 150 -4.67 4.53 -9.44
N LEU A 151 -5.96 4.84 -9.41
CA LEU A 151 -6.86 4.54 -8.29
C LEU A 151 -8.08 3.76 -8.78
N MET A 152 -8.36 2.65 -8.12
CA MET A 152 -9.48 1.75 -8.36
C MET A 152 -10.59 2.02 -7.34
N VAL A 153 -11.83 2.12 -7.77
CA VAL A 153 -12.99 2.24 -6.88
C VAL A 153 -13.35 0.85 -6.37
N SER A 154 -12.94 0.54 -5.15
CA SER A 154 -13.16 -0.77 -4.53
C SER A 154 -14.51 -0.83 -3.85
N GLU A 155 -15.45 -1.52 -4.50
CA GLU A 155 -16.83 -1.67 -4.04
C GLU A 155 -17.10 -3.03 -3.41
N GLU A 156 -16.38 -4.06 -3.84
CA GLU A 156 -16.45 -5.42 -3.31
C GLU A 156 -15.16 -5.75 -2.54
N VAL A 157 -15.27 -5.95 -1.24
CA VAL A 157 -14.14 -6.18 -0.33
C VAL A 157 -14.37 -7.41 0.52
N LEU A 158 -13.32 -8.21 0.68
CA LEU A 158 -13.23 -9.32 1.59
C LEU A 158 -12.18 -9.00 2.66
N VAL A 159 -12.59 -9.05 3.93
CA VAL A 159 -11.66 -8.91 5.07
C VAL A 159 -11.58 -10.25 5.80
N PHE A 160 -10.40 -10.85 5.80
CA PHE A 160 -10.10 -12.07 6.53
C PHE A 160 -9.58 -11.69 7.92
N ASP A 161 -10.25 -12.15 8.97
CA ASP A 161 -9.80 -12.00 10.35
C ASP A 161 -9.10 -13.28 10.79
N ASN A 162 -7.77 -13.28 10.76
CA ASN A 162 -6.94 -14.44 11.09
C ASN A 162 -7.08 -14.87 12.56
N LEU A 163 -7.45 -13.95 13.44
CA LEU A 163 -7.64 -14.25 14.87
C LEU A 163 -9.01 -14.87 15.15
N ALA A 164 -10.06 -14.33 14.51
CA ALA A 164 -11.42 -14.87 14.67
C ALA A 164 -11.70 -16.09 13.79
N GLY A 165 -10.89 -16.33 12.75
CA GLY A 165 -11.10 -17.39 11.77
C GLY A 165 -12.33 -17.13 10.91
N THR A 166 -12.60 -15.86 10.56
CA THR A 166 -13.80 -15.45 9.83
C THR A 166 -13.47 -14.64 8.59
N ILE A 167 -14.33 -14.73 7.58
CA ILE A 167 -14.32 -13.86 6.41
C ILE A 167 -15.54 -12.92 6.49
N ARG A 168 -15.28 -11.62 6.45
CA ARG A 168 -16.30 -10.59 6.27
C ARG A 168 -16.30 -10.15 4.80
N LEU A 169 -17.39 -10.43 4.09
CA LEU A 169 -17.63 -9.94 2.74
C LEU A 169 -18.44 -8.64 2.83
N VAL A 170 -18.07 -7.65 2.02
CA VAL A 170 -18.74 -6.35 1.93
C VAL A 170 -18.95 -6.00 0.46
N VAL A 171 -20.19 -5.60 0.13
CA VAL A 171 -20.57 -5.04 -1.17
C VAL A 171 -21.11 -3.63 -0.91
N ASN A 172 -20.45 -2.61 -1.46
CA ASN A 172 -20.88 -1.22 -1.40
C ASN A 172 -21.91 -0.95 -2.49
N ALA A 173 -23.19 -1.05 -2.13
CA ALA A 173 -24.29 -0.89 -3.07
C ALA A 173 -24.55 0.58 -3.40
N ASP A 174 -24.82 0.88 -4.66
CA ASP A 174 -25.35 2.18 -5.08
C ASP A 174 -26.88 2.18 -4.93
N PRO A 175 -27.47 2.98 -4.00
CA PRO A 175 -28.91 3.02 -3.81
C PRO A 175 -29.68 3.60 -5.00
N ALA A 176 -29.01 4.21 -5.99
CA ALA A 176 -29.65 4.62 -7.23
C ALA A 176 -29.99 3.44 -8.16
N ALA A 177 -29.36 2.28 -7.97
CA ALA A 177 -29.67 1.07 -8.72
C ALA A 177 -31.02 0.47 -8.28
N GLU A 178 -31.76 -0.07 -9.25
CA GLU A 178 -33.03 -0.75 -8.96
C GLU A 178 -32.79 -2.00 -8.10
N SER A 179 -33.52 -2.14 -6.99
CA SER A 179 -33.36 -3.27 -6.05
C SER A 179 -31.91 -3.44 -5.53
N ALA A 180 -31.20 -2.33 -5.31
CA ALA A 180 -29.79 -2.31 -4.91
C ALA A 180 -29.47 -3.19 -3.70
N LEU A 181 -30.34 -3.20 -2.69
CA LEU A 181 -30.15 -4.02 -1.49
C LEU A 181 -30.27 -5.51 -1.82
N GLU A 182 -31.29 -5.91 -2.58
CA GLU A 182 -31.50 -7.29 -2.98
C GLU A 182 -30.34 -7.79 -3.86
N GLN A 183 -29.86 -6.96 -4.79
CA GLN A 183 -28.71 -7.27 -5.64
C GLN A 183 -27.43 -7.46 -4.81
N ALA A 184 -27.15 -6.56 -3.86
CA ALA A 184 -25.99 -6.69 -2.98
C ALA A 184 -26.06 -7.94 -2.09
N GLN A 185 -27.25 -8.27 -1.57
CA GLN A 185 -27.46 -9.50 -0.81
C GLN A 185 -27.28 -10.75 -1.66
N GLN A 186 -27.81 -10.76 -2.88
CA GLN A 186 -27.61 -11.85 -3.83
C GLN A 186 -26.13 -12.02 -4.16
N ARG A 187 -25.42 -10.93 -4.45
CA ARG A 187 -23.99 -10.94 -4.72
C ARG A 187 -23.18 -11.53 -3.57
N LEU A 188 -23.49 -11.16 -2.33
CA LEU A 188 -22.85 -11.75 -1.14
C LEU A 188 -23.08 -13.28 -1.06
N GLN A 189 -24.30 -13.75 -1.36
CA GLN A 189 -24.59 -15.19 -1.38
C GLN A 189 -23.82 -15.92 -2.49
N GLU A 190 -23.70 -15.32 -3.67
CA GLU A 190 -22.89 -15.85 -4.76
C GLU A 190 -21.41 -15.98 -4.38
N LEU A 191 -20.85 -14.97 -3.69
CA LEU A 191 -19.47 -15.02 -3.20
C LEU A 191 -19.27 -16.12 -2.16
N VAL A 192 -20.20 -16.27 -1.21
CA VAL A 192 -20.15 -17.36 -0.21
C VAL A 192 -20.25 -18.73 -0.90
N ALA A 193 -21.12 -18.89 -1.89
CA ALA A 193 -21.28 -20.15 -2.62
C ALA A 193 -20.02 -20.53 -3.43
N ARG A 194 -19.16 -19.57 -3.78
CA ARG A 194 -17.89 -19.80 -4.49
C ARG A 194 -16.76 -20.26 -3.58
N LEU A 195 -16.75 -19.89 -2.29
CA LEU A 195 -15.69 -20.28 -1.35
C LEU A 195 -15.43 -21.80 -1.28
N PRO A 196 -16.45 -22.68 -1.16
CA PRO A 196 -16.19 -24.12 -1.07
C PRO A 196 -15.79 -24.77 -2.41
N LEU A 197 -15.81 -24.04 -3.53
CA LEU A 197 -15.49 -24.60 -4.83
C LEU A 197 -13.99 -24.93 -4.96
N PRO A 198 -13.63 -25.99 -5.69
CA PRO A 198 -12.23 -26.31 -5.97
C PRO A 198 -11.59 -25.23 -6.85
N MET A 199 -10.29 -25.00 -6.68
CA MET A 199 -9.49 -24.08 -7.49
C MET A 199 -8.36 -24.83 -8.20
N ALA A 200 -7.96 -24.35 -9.38
CA ALA A 200 -6.79 -24.90 -10.06
C ALA A 200 -5.53 -24.70 -9.21
N PRO A 201 -4.62 -25.69 -9.09
CA PRO A 201 -3.38 -25.51 -8.34
C PRO A 201 -2.52 -24.42 -9.00
N LEU A 202 -1.79 -23.64 -8.18
CA LEU A 202 -0.70 -22.81 -8.69
C LEU A 202 0.52 -23.69 -8.97
N PRO A 203 1.39 -23.31 -9.92
CA PRO A 203 2.75 -23.85 -9.99
C PRO A 203 3.43 -23.76 -8.63
N GLU A 204 4.17 -24.81 -8.28
CA GLU A 204 4.90 -24.88 -7.01
C GLU A 204 5.98 -23.79 -6.94
N VAL A 205 6.18 -23.26 -5.74
CA VAL A 205 7.30 -22.38 -5.42
C VAL A 205 8.31 -23.25 -4.69
N VAL A 206 9.41 -23.59 -5.38
CA VAL A 206 10.51 -24.33 -4.78
C VAL A 206 11.39 -23.31 -4.05
N LEU A 207 11.54 -23.47 -2.73
CA LEU A 207 12.33 -22.57 -1.88
C LEU A 207 13.81 -22.97 -1.80
N ASP A 208 14.20 -24.09 -2.43
CA ASP A 208 15.60 -24.50 -2.50
C ASP A 208 16.41 -23.48 -3.29
N ALA A 209 17.69 -23.32 -2.92
CA ALA A 209 18.60 -22.37 -3.56
C ALA A 209 18.73 -22.70 -5.06
N ALA A 210 18.10 -21.88 -5.90
CA ALA A 210 18.51 -21.74 -7.29
C ALA A 210 19.95 -21.20 -7.32
N ASP A 211 20.64 -21.41 -8.43
CA ASP A 211 21.94 -20.79 -8.65
C ASP A 211 21.76 -19.26 -8.76
N ASN A 212 21.89 -18.57 -7.62
CA ASN A 212 21.70 -17.12 -7.53
C ASN A 212 22.65 -16.37 -8.48
N ASP A 213 23.83 -16.94 -8.76
CA ASP A 213 24.84 -16.32 -9.62
C ASP A 213 24.33 -16.20 -11.07
N GLU A 214 23.53 -17.17 -11.54
CA GLU A 214 22.95 -17.13 -12.90
C GLU A 214 21.86 -16.05 -12.99
N LEU A 215 21.02 -15.92 -11.96
CA LEU A 215 19.97 -14.90 -11.91
C LEU A 215 20.54 -13.48 -11.78
N GLU A 216 21.56 -13.30 -10.94
CA GLU A 216 22.26 -12.01 -10.80
C GLU A 216 22.92 -11.58 -12.12
N GLN A 217 23.47 -12.53 -12.89
CA GLN A 217 24.03 -12.26 -14.23
C GLN A 217 22.97 -11.90 -15.28
N GLN A 218 21.72 -12.33 -15.09
CA GLN A 218 20.59 -11.96 -15.97
C GLN A 218 19.98 -10.61 -15.62
N ALA A 219 20.32 -10.02 -14.47
CA ALA A 219 19.78 -8.73 -14.06
C ALA A 219 20.35 -7.61 -14.95
N GLU A 220 19.45 -6.86 -15.58
CA GLU A 220 19.78 -5.69 -16.38
C GLU A 220 19.72 -4.43 -15.50
N SER A 221 20.79 -3.63 -15.54
CA SER A 221 20.86 -2.29 -14.96
C SER A 221 21.55 -1.36 -15.95
N ASP A 222 20.87 -0.29 -16.35
CA ASP A 222 21.46 0.79 -17.16
C ASP A 222 22.35 1.73 -16.33
N PHE A 223 22.49 1.44 -15.04
CA PHE A 223 23.27 2.22 -14.09
C PHE A 223 24.44 1.37 -13.59
N THR A 224 25.65 1.71 -14.01
CA THR A 224 26.86 0.95 -13.62
C THR A 224 27.31 1.33 -12.22
N GLN A 225 28.16 0.48 -11.63
CA GLN A 225 28.78 0.78 -10.33
C GLN A 225 29.50 2.13 -10.35
N GLU A 226 30.28 2.42 -11.40
CA GLU A 226 31.02 3.69 -11.52
C GLU A 226 30.07 4.89 -11.59
N MET A 227 28.92 4.75 -12.26
CA MET A 227 27.90 5.80 -12.30
C MET A 227 27.24 6.03 -10.93
N TYR A 228 27.04 4.95 -10.16
CA TYR A 228 26.51 5.03 -8.81
C TYR A 228 27.50 5.67 -7.84
N GLU A 229 28.76 5.26 -7.87
CA GLU A 229 29.83 5.88 -7.08
C GLU A 229 29.98 7.37 -7.41
N ALA A 230 29.98 7.74 -8.69
CA ALA A 230 30.05 9.13 -9.12
C ALA A 230 28.83 9.95 -8.63
N SER A 231 27.64 9.35 -8.59
CA SER A 231 26.44 10.00 -8.06
C SER A 231 26.53 10.21 -6.55
N VAL A 232 27.04 9.22 -5.82
CA VAL A 232 27.29 9.31 -4.37
C VAL A 232 28.33 10.39 -4.07
N ASP A 233 29.42 10.47 -4.83
CA ASP A 233 30.44 11.51 -4.65
C ASP A 233 29.88 12.91 -4.93
N LYS A 234 29.04 13.06 -5.96
CA LYS A 234 28.34 14.33 -6.22
C LYS A 234 27.37 14.71 -5.10
N VAL A 235 26.68 13.75 -4.49
CA VAL A 235 25.86 14.01 -3.29
C VAL A 235 26.73 14.49 -2.13
N LYS A 236 27.91 13.87 -1.90
CA LYS A 236 28.83 14.33 -0.86
C LYS A 236 29.30 15.77 -1.11
N GLU A 237 29.57 16.15 -2.36
CA GLU A 237 29.91 17.53 -2.72
C GLU A 237 28.79 18.51 -2.32
N TYR A 238 27.53 18.19 -2.62
CA TYR A 238 26.38 19.01 -2.20
C TYR A 238 26.23 19.07 -0.68
N VAL A 239 26.46 17.97 0.04
CA VAL A 239 26.44 17.94 1.51
C VAL A 239 27.54 18.83 2.08
N LEU A 240 28.76 18.77 1.55
CA LEU A 240 29.88 19.60 1.99
C LEU A 240 29.68 21.09 1.66
N ALA A 241 29.00 21.39 0.56
CA ALA A 241 28.61 22.74 0.18
C ALA A 241 27.48 23.31 1.05
N GLY A 242 26.75 22.44 1.77
CA GLY A 242 25.59 22.81 2.58
C GLY A 242 24.29 22.93 1.79
N ASP A 243 24.23 22.42 0.56
CA ASP A 243 23.04 22.48 -0.31
C ASP A 243 21.95 21.50 0.14
N VAL A 244 22.36 20.33 0.62
CA VAL A 244 21.49 19.27 1.11
C VAL A 244 22.11 18.66 2.36
N MET A 245 21.29 18.07 3.22
CA MET A 245 21.82 17.30 4.35
C MET A 245 21.95 15.81 4.02
N GLN A 246 21.01 15.27 3.24
CA GLN A 246 20.99 13.89 2.79
C GLN A 246 20.28 13.79 1.43
N VAL A 247 20.71 12.85 0.59
CA VAL A 247 20.02 12.43 -0.63
C VAL A 247 20.01 10.90 -0.66
N VAL A 248 18.91 10.30 -1.09
CA VAL A 248 18.77 8.85 -1.24
C VAL A 248 18.79 8.50 -2.73
N PRO A 249 19.97 8.28 -3.35
CA PRO A 249 20.06 7.87 -4.74
C PRO A 249 19.58 6.43 -4.92
N SER A 250 18.78 6.17 -5.95
CA SER A 250 18.30 4.85 -6.30
C SER A 250 18.70 4.48 -7.73
N GLN A 251 18.64 3.19 -8.03
CA GLN A 251 18.80 2.64 -9.37
C GLN A 251 17.74 1.57 -9.61
N ARG A 252 17.40 1.33 -10.87
CA ARG A 252 16.46 0.29 -11.27
C ARG A 252 17.21 -0.91 -11.82
N MET A 253 16.87 -2.10 -11.32
CA MET A 253 17.30 -3.38 -11.86
C MET A 253 16.08 -4.10 -12.42
N SER A 254 16.27 -4.84 -13.51
CA SER A 254 15.21 -5.59 -14.19
C SER A 254 15.66 -7.02 -14.44
N ILE A 255 14.75 -7.98 -14.34
CA ILE A 255 14.99 -9.37 -14.73
C ILE A 255 13.74 -9.91 -15.41
N ALA A 256 13.91 -10.78 -16.40
CA ALA A 256 12.79 -11.45 -17.04
C ALA A 256 12.07 -12.36 -16.03
N PHE A 257 10.77 -12.15 -15.84
CA PHE A 257 9.96 -12.92 -14.90
C PHE A 257 8.82 -13.63 -15.62
N THR A 258 8.80 -14.96 -15.57
CA THR A 258 7.85 -15.80 -16.34
C THR A 258 6.90 -16.60 -15.45
N ALA A 259 7.13 -16.63 -14.13
CA ALA A 259 6.22 -17.28 -13.19
C ALA A 259 4.96 -16.43 -12.98
N PRO A 260 3.86 -17.01 -12.46
CA PRO A 260 2.69 -16.23 -12.09
C PRO A 260 3.05 -15.12 -11.10
N PRO A 261 2.59 -13.87 -11.27
CA PRO A 261 2.89 -12.77 -10.34
C PRO A 261 2.53 -13.07 -8.88
N LEU A 262 1.44 -13.80 -8.64
CA LEU A 262 1.05 -14.25 -7.30
C LEU A 262 2.10 -15.17 -6.65
N ASN A 263 2.93 -15.89 -7.42
CA ASN A 263 4.03 -16.68 -6.87
C ASN A 263 5.16 -15.79 -6.33
N LEU A 264 5.42 -14.63 -6.94
CA LEU A 264 6.37 -13.65 -6.38
C LEU A 264 5.88 -13.15 -5.02
N TYR A 265 4.58 -12.82 -4.92
CA TYR A 265 3.97 -12.43 -3.64
C TYR A 265 4.10 -13.54 -2.58
N ARG A 266 3.78 -14.79 -2.95
CA ARG A 266 3.90 -15.95 -2.04
C ARG A 266 5.33 -16.19 -1.58
N ALA A 267 6.32 -16.02 -2.46
CA ALA A 267 7.73 -16.14 -2.12
C ALA A 267 8.16 -15.02 -1.16
N LEU A 268 7.83 -13.76 -1.46
CA LEU A 268 8.12 -12.60 -0.60
C LEU A 268 7.46 -12.74 0.78
N ARG A 269 6.21 -13.20 0.81
CA ARG A 269 5.46 -13.47 2.04
C ARG A 269 6.18 -14.46 2.96
N ASN A 270 6.90 -15.42 2.40
CA ASN A 270 7.67 -16.40 3.16
C ASN A 270 9.07 -15.90 3.54
N LEU A 271 9.79 -15.28 2.60
CA LEU A 271 11.19 -14.88 2.76
C LEU A 271 11.37 -13.59 3.56
N ASN A 272 10.53 -12.59 3.33
CA ASN A 272 10.63 -11.28 3.96
C ASN A 272 9.24 -10.71 4.30
N PRO A 273 8.52 -11.31 5.26
CA PRO A 273 7.24 -10.79 5.70
C PRO A 273 7.43 -9.42 6.36
N SER A 274 6.57 -8.46 6.00
CA SER A 274 6.60 -7.10 6.54
C SER A 274 5.22 -6.66 7.07
N PRO A 275 5.13 -5.48 7.71
CA PRO A 275 3.85 -4.89 8.11
C PRO A 275 2.97 -4.47 6.92
N TYR A 276 3.53 -4.28 5.72
CA TYR A 276 2.77 -3.85 4.55
C TYR A 276 3.12 -4.70 3.33
N MET A 277 2.50 -5.88 3.25
CA MET A 277 2.52 -6.73 2.06
C MET A 277 1.40 -6.32 1.13
N TYR A 278 1.69 -6.20 -0.16
CA TYR A 278 0.69 -5.85 -1.15
C TYR A 278 0.93 -6.57 -2.48
N TYR A 279 -0.18 -6.97 -3.09
CA TYR A 279 -0.28 -7.47 -4.44
C TYR A 279 -1.42 -6.71 -5.13
N LEU A 280 -1.14 -6.06 -6.25
CA LEU A 280 -2.13 -5.42 -7.09
C LEU A 280 -2.03 -6.00 -8.50
N ASP A 281 -3.16 -6.48 -9.02
CA ASP A 281 -3.33 -6.82 -10.42
C ASP A 281 -3.94 -5.61 -11.12
N LEU A 282 -3.17 -4.93 -11.97
CA LEU A 282 -3.59 -3.71 -12.65
C LEU A 282 -3.78 -3.94 -14.15
N GLU A 283 -4.13 -5.17 -14.53
CA GLU A 283 -4.30 -5.65 -15.90
C GLU A 283 -2.98 -5.70 -16.68
N ASP A 284 -2.46 -4.52 -17.06
CA ASP A 284 -1.28 -4.38 -17.91
C ASP A 284 0.02 -4.68 -17.16
N PHE A 285 0.02 -4.52 -15.84
CA PHE A 285 1.14 -4.78 -14.96
C PHE A 285 0.69 -5.15 -13.55
N HIS A 286 1.62 -5.69 -12.77
CA HIS A 286 1.40 -6.06 -11.37
C HIS A 286 2.33 -5.28 -10.47
N ILE A 287 1.84 -4.91 -9.28
CA ILE A 287 2.68 -4.40 -8.20
C ILE A 287 2.72 -5.44 -7.11
N VAL A 288 3.92 -5.92 -6.78
CA VAL A 288 4.15 -6.88 -5.70
C VAL A 288 5.20 -6.30 -4.77
N GLY A 289 4.89 -6.20 -3.48
CA GLY A 289 5.81 -5.60 -2.52
C GLY A 289 5.62 -6.04 -1.08
N SER A 290 6.67 -5.75 -0.30
CA SER A 290 6.78 -5.99 1.14
C SER A 290 7.47 -4.77 1.74
N SER A 291 6.69 -3.77 2.15
CA SER A 291 7.21 -2.52 2.71
C SER A 291 7.30 -2.57 4.24
N PRO A 292 8.44 -2.19 4.83
CA PRO A 292 8.58 -2.06 6.28
C PRO A 292 7.99 -0.77 6.86
N GLU A 293 7.68 0.22 6.00
CA GLU A 293 7.39 1.61 6.39
C GLU A 293 6.10 2.15 5.73
N ILE A 294 5.47 3.12 6.40
CA ILE A 294 4.37 3.93 5.86
C ILE A 294 4.86 5.31 5.48
N LEU A 295 4.30 5.86 4.41
CA LEU A 295 4.40 7.29 4.14
C LEU A 295 3.58 8.10 5.17
N ALA A 296 2.29 7.80 5.25
CA ALA A 296 1.37 8.41 6.22
C ALA A 296 0.16 7.50 6.44
N ARG A 297 -0.47 7.61 7.61
CA ARG A 297 -1.76 6.98 7.94
C ARG A 297 -2.68 8.04 8.52
N LEU A 298 -3.90 8.17 7.98
CA LEU A 298 -4.96 8.99 8.55
C LEU A 298 -6.09 8.09 9.01
N GLU A 299 -6.42 8.13 10.30
CA GLU A 299 -7.53 7.36 10.85
C GLU A 299 -8.29 8.19 11.89
N LYS A 300 -9.61 8.36 11.70
CA LYS A 300 -10.48 9.10 12.63
C LYS A 300 -9.95 10.50 12.99
N GLY A 301 -9.37 11.19 12.01
CA GLY A 301 -8.77 12.51 12.18
C GLY A 301 -7.32 12.51 12.66
N LEU A 302 -6.77 11.37 13.09
CA LEU A 302 -5.38 11.28 13.54
C LEU A 302 -4.46 10.92 12.35
N VAL A 303 -3.61 11.87 11.95
CA VAL A 303 -2.50 11.62 11.02
C VAL A 303 -1.33 11.03 11.81
N THR A 304 -0.68 10.01 11.25
CA THR A 304 0.53 9.39 11.78
C THR A 304 1.56 9.26 10.66
N VAL A 305 2.76 9.76 10.89
CA VAL A 305 3.96 9.52 10.09
C VAL A 305 4.96 8.78 10.97
N ARG A 306 5.66 7.81 10.40
CA ARG A 306 6.55 6.93 11.15
C ARG A 306 7.93 6.91 10.52
N PRO A 307 8.79 7.89 10.84
CA PRO A 307 10.16 7.90 10.35
C PRO A 307 10.93 6.67 10.82
N ILE A 308 11.64 6.03 9.89
CA ILE A 308 12.58 4.95 10.16
C ILE A 308 13.97 5.35 9.67
N ALA A 309 14.96 5.33 10.56
CA ALA A 309 16.37 5.45 10.20
C ALA A 309 17.24 4.66 11.17
N GLY A 310 18.54 4.56 10.87
CA GLY A 310 19.43 3.69 11.60
C GLY A 310 19.14 2.23 11.31
N THR A 311 20.15 1.49 10.89
CA THR A 311 19.99 0.06 10.61
C THR A 311 21.14 -0.73 11.21
N ARG A 312 20.81 -1.83 11.90
CA ARG A 312 21.75 -2.90 12.22
C ARG A 312 21.16 -4.23 11.84
N ARG A 313 22.02 -5.19 11.48
CA ARG A 313 21.62 -6.59 11.32
C ARG A 313 21.16 -7.15 12.68
N ARG A 314 20.34 -8.20 12.67
CA ARG A 314 20.04 -8.94 13.92
C ARG A 314 21.27 -9.69 14.43
N GLY A 315 21.39 -9.78 15.75
CA GLY A 315 22.41 -10.57 16.42
C GLY A 315 22.20 -12.07 16.19
N ARG A 316 23.27 -12.85 16.19
CA ARG A 316 23.19 -14.32 16.11
C ARG A 316 22.80 -14.93 17.45
N THR A 317 23.00 -14.19 18.53
CA THR A 317 22.56 -14.50 19.90
C THR A 317 21.80 -13.30 20.47
N GLU A 318 21.00 -13.53 21.51
CA GLU A 318 20.27 -12.47 22.23
C GLU A 318 21.24 -11.41 22.78
N GLU A 319 22.36 -11.82 23.36
CA GLU A 319 23.41 -10.91 23.86
C GLU A 319 24.03 -10.06 22.73
N GLU A 320 24.27 -10.64 21.55
CA GLU A 320 24.77 -9.88 20.38
C GLU A 320 23.71 -8.90 19.87
N ASP A 321 22.43 -9.30 19.91
CA ASP A 321 21.30 -8.47 19.46
C ASP A 321 21.10 -7.24 20.38
N GLU A 322 21.17 -7.44 21.70
CA GLU A 322 21.12 -6.35 22.68
C GLU A 322 22.33 -5.42 22.59
N ALA A 323 23.53 -5.95 22.33
CA ALA A 323 24.72 -5.15 22.13
C ALA A 323 24.63 -4.28 20.86
N MET A 324 24.10 -4.84 19.77
CA MET A 324 23.87 -4.10 18.52
C MET A 324 22.80 -3.01 18.68
N GLU A 325 21.73 -3.29 19.43
CA GLU A 325 20.74 -2.26 19.79
C GLU A 325 21.39 -1.11 20.57
N ALA A 326 22.17 -1.43 21.60
CA ALA A 326 22.86 -0.43 22.41
C ALA A 326 23.86 0.40 21.59
N GLU A 327 24.57 -0.23 20.64
CA GLU A 327 25.46 0.44 19.70
C GLU A 327 24.68 1.41 18.78
N LEU A 328 23.58 0.95 18.19
CA LEU A 328 22.74 1.75 17.30
C LEU A 328 22.19 2.99 18.01
N LEU A 329 21.69 2.83 19.23
CA LEU A 329 21.17 3.92 20.05
C LEU A 329 22.25 4.85 20.61
N ALA A 330 23.52 4.46 20.55
CA ALA A 330 24.66 5.26 20.97
C ALA A 330 25.38 5.95 19.81
N ASP A 331 25.11 5.56 18.56
CA ASP A 331 25.76 6.10 17.36
C ASP A 331 25.30 7.56 17.11
N PRO A 332 26.18 8.56 17.30
CA PRO A 332 25.79 9.96 17.14
C PRO A 332 25.35 10.32 15.72
N LYS A 333 25.83 9.58 14.71
CA LYS A 333 25.45 9.80 13.32
C LYS A 333 24.01 9.35 13.09
N GLU A 334 23.67 8.14 13.49
CA GLU A 334 22.34 7.55 13.31
C GLU A 334 21.28 8.34 14.08
N ILE A 335 21.60 8.76 15.31
CA ILE A 335 20.72 9.64 16.12
C ILE A 335 20.48 10.97 15.41
N ALA A 336 21.52 11.59 14.83
CA ALA A 336 21.40 12.87 14.14
C ALA A 336 20.53 12.74 12.88
N GLU A 337 20.78 11.72 12.05
CA GLU A 337 19.97 11.44 10.86
C GLU A 337 18.50 11.19 11.23
N HIS A 338 18.24 10.41 12.28
CA HIS A 338 16.88 10.12 12.72
C HIS A 338 16.16 11.34 13.32
N LEU A 339 16.86 12.20 14.08
CA LEU A 339 16.28 13.47 14.57
C LEU A 339 15.82 14.37 13.44
N MET A 340 16.58 14.41 12.34
CA MET A 340 16.23 15.22 11.18
C MET A 340 14.96 14.72 10.49
N LEU A 341 14.79 13.40 10.38
CA LEU A 341 13.56 12.82 9.83
C LEU A 341 12.35 13.02 10.74
N ILE A 342 12.55 12.99 12.06
CA ILE A 342 11.51 13.38 13.03
C ILE A 342 11.08 14.83 12.78
N ASP A 343 12.03 15.76 12.62
CA ASP A 343 11.71 17.16 12.41
C ASP A 343 11.03 17.39 11.05
N LEU A 344 11.43 16.66 10.01
CA LEU A 344 10.72 16.64 8.73
C LEU A 344 9.28 16.14 8.89
N GLY A 345 9.09 14.98 9.54
CA GLY A 345 7.76 14.44 9.80
C GLY A 345 6.88 15.38 10.63
N ARG A 346 7.45 16.10 11.61
CA ARG A 346 6.73 17.13 12.37
C ARG A 346 6.34 18.32 11.52
N ASN A 347 7.21 18.76 10.62
CA ASN A 347 6.91 19.84 9.69
C ASN A 347 5.79 19.44 8.72
N ASP A 348 5.83 18.21 8.20
CA ASP A 348 4.84 17.71 7.24
C ASP A 348 3.47 17.54 7.91
N VAL A 349 3.40 16.88 9.07
CA VAL A 349 2.15 16.75 9.85
C VAL A 349 1.66 18.13 10.29
N GLY A 350 2.56 19.02 10.72
CA GLY A 350 2.22 20.38 11.16
C GLY A 350 1.64 21.29 10.08
N ARG A 351 1.78 20.96 8.79
CA ARG A 351 1.12 21.71 7.70
C ARG A 351 -0.38 21.44 7.63
N ILE A 352 -0.83 20.28 8.10
CA ILE A 352 -2.22 19.82 7.95
C ILE A 352 -2.95 19.60 9.28
N ALA A 353 -2.23 19.54 10.40
CA ALA A 353 -2.80 19.33 11.73
C ALA A 353 -3.16 20.64 12.44
N GLU A 354 -4.04 20.56 13.43
CA GLU A 354 -4.37 21.67 14.33
C GLU A 354 -3.11 22.20 15.06
N ILE A 355 -3.02 23.53 15.21
CA ILE A 355 -1.87 24.15 15.86
C ILE A 355 -1.74 23.63 17.30
N GLY A 356 -0.61 22.97 17.58
CA GLY A 356 -0.30 22.41 18.89
C GLY A 356 -0.78 20.97 19.11
N SER A 357 -1.40 20.32 18.11
CA SER A 357 -1.80 18.90 18.20
C SER A 357 -0.68 17.92 17.81
N VAL A 358 0.42 18.41 17.23
CA VAL A 358 1.54 17.58 16.78
C VAL A 358 2.35 17.06 17.96
N GLU A 359 2.39 15.74 18.12
CA GLU A 359 3.05 15.05 19.22
C GLU A 359 4.01 13.94 18.73
N LEU A 360 5.04 13.68 19.53
CA LEU A 360 5.91 12.52 19.38
C LEU A 360 5.45 11.45 20.37
N THR A 361 4.75 10.43 19.88
CA THR A 361 4.16 9.37 20.73
C THR A 361 5.12 8.21 20.99
N ALA A 362 6.12 8.03 20.12
CA ALA A 362 7.26 7.13 20.31
C ALA A 362 8.53 7.84 19.82
N LYS A 363 9.63 7.72 20.56
CA LYS A 363 10.88 8.44 20.26
C LYS A 363 12.08 7.51 20.39
N MET A 364 12.81 7.37 19.29
CA MET A 364 14.06 6.60 19.20
C MET A 364 13.91 5.17 19.76
N GLU A 365 12.77 4.53 19.49
CA GLU A 365 12.54 3.14 19.91
C GLU A 365 13.16 2.20 18.88
N VAL A 366 13.69 1.05 19.34
CA VAL A 366 14.24 0.05 18.41
C VAL A 366 13.20 -0.99 18.08
N GLU A 367 12.91 -1.12 16.78
CA GLU A 367 12.05 -2.15 16.25
C GLU A 367 12.84 -3.24 15.57
N ARG A 368 12.53 -4.48 15.94
CA ARG A 368 13.21 -5.67 15.43
C ARG A 368 12.36 -6.31 14.33
N TYR A 369 12.96 -6.41 13.16
CA TYR A 369 12.46 -7.15 12.02
C TYR A 369 13.19 -8.50 11.93
N SER A 370 12.88 -9.29 10.90
CA SER A 370 13.40 -10.66 10.76
C SER A 370 14.91 -10.69 10.60
N HIS A 371 15.48 -9.73 9.85
CA HIS A 371 16.91 -9.70 9.51
C HIS A 371 17.64 -8.43 9.99
N VAL A 372 16.89 -7.38 10.32
CA VAL A 372 17.42 -6.08 10.72
C VAL A 372 16.65 -5.50 11.92
N MET A 373 17.22 -4.47 12.54
CA MET A 373 16.55 -3.60 13.50
C MET A 373 16.74 -2.14 13.10
N HIS A 374 15.75 -1.31 13.43
CA HIS A 374 15.75 0.11 13.08
C HIS A 374 15.40 1.01 14.26
N ILE A 375 15.88 2.26 14.23
CA ILE A 375 15.37 3.32 15.09
C ILE A 375 14.06 3.83 14.47
N VAL A 376 13.00 3.88 15.28
CA VAL A 376 11.67 4.26 14.85
C VAL A 376 11.13 5.36 15.76
N SER A 377 10.34 6.26 15.20
CA SER A 377 9.58 7.24 15.97
C SER A 377 8.22 7.44 15.35
N ASN A 378 7.25 7.89 16.16
CA ASN A 378 5.90 8.16 15.69
C ASN A 378 5.60 9.64 15.87
N VAL A 379 5.30 10.31 14.78
CA VAL A 379 4.82 11.69 14.77
C VAL A 379 3.33 11.66 14.44
N THR A 380 2.52 12.20 15.34
CA THR A 380 1.06 12.21 15.20
C THR A 380 0.50 13.61 15.28
N GLY A 381 -0.63 13.87 14.64
CA GLY A 381 -1.37 15.13 14.73
C GLY A 381 -2.85 14.93 14.45
N VAL A 382 -3.70 15.76 15.06
CA VAL A 382 -5.16 15.82 14.83
C VAL A 382 -5.47 16.95 13.86
#